data_AF-A0A3N9X015-F1
#
_entry.id   AF-A0A3N9X015-F1
#
_cell.length_a   1.000
_cell.length_b   1.000
_cell.length_c   1.000
_cell.angle_alpha   90.00
_cell.angle_beta   90.00
_cell.angle_gamma   90.00
#
_symmetry.space_group_name_H-M   'P 1'
#
loop_
_entity.id
_entity.type
_entity.pdbx_description
1 polymer ?
#
loop_
_entity_poly.entity_id
_entity_poly.type
_entity_poly.pdbx_seq_one_letter_code
_entity_poly.pdbx_strand_id
1 'polypeptide(L)'
;MLDDMRVLRDAVREYRVAATAAGLDWPDQGESPAGQPPDVVHRIFGVDHVAEQLTWLQSQRWPDRQLLPNVGWRMPWPEGRDALDYLGLSIGTPFPWRQQMPLFHFDAVLYTFVLAGEHEGEIWRYPVSEDSWESVRAATSLATLFGQWTRGIAEGVVVYDEQSKWLLVDDLARAPGLDPLAFPVSPVQETLLRARQRECGVDMAAVEDGFEHSEELSDAIDAAKASLGA
;
A
#
# COMPACT_ATOMS: atom_id res chain seq x y z
N MET A 1 2.15 7.61 -9.43
CA MET A 1 2.20 9.03 -9.79
C MET A 1 2.35 9.87 -8.53
N LEU A 2 3.24 10.86 -8.56
CA LEU A 2 3.47 11.74 -7.42
C LEU A 2 2.45 12.90 -7.39
N ASP A 3 1.70 13.00 -6.31
CA ASP A 3 0.92 14.19 -5.94
C ASP A 3 1.75 15.46 -5.69
N ASP A 4 1.11 16.63 -5.79
CA ASP A 4 1.63 17.83 -5.14
C ASP A 4 1.61 17.63 -3.60
N MET A 5 2.68 18.03 -2.91
CA MET A 5 2.79 17.85 -1.45
C MET A 5 1.62 18.45 -0.66
N ARG A 6 1.03 19.56 -1.13
CA ARG A 6 -0.16 20.17 -0.52
C ARG A 6 -1.38 19.27 -0.70
N VAL A 7 -1.56 18.68 -1.87
CA VAL A 7 -2.67 17.77 -2.17
C VAL A 7 -2.60 16.54 -1.27
N LEU A 8 -1.41 15.95 -1.11
CA LEU A 8 -1.23 14.81 -0.22
C LEU A 8 -1.52 15.18 1.26
N ARG A 9 -0.97 16.30 1.73
CA ARG A 9 -1.20 16.78 3.10
C ARG A 9 -2.68 17.03 3.38
N ASP A 10 -3.38 17.66 2.44
CA ASP A 10 -4.81 17.93 2.54
C ASP A 10 -5.61 16.61 2.58
N ALA A 11 -5.30 15.63 1.71
CA ALA A 11 -5.97 14.34 1.70
C ALA A 11 -5.78 13.54 3.00
N VAL A 12 -4.55 13.50 3.55
CA VAL A 12 -4.29 12.84 4.84
C VAL A 12 -4.99 13.56 5.99
N ARG A 13 -5.03 14.90 5.97
CA ARG A 13 -5.76 15.70 6.98
C ARG A 13 -7.26 15.42 6.92
N GLU A 14 -7.83 15.40 5.72
CA GLU A 14 -9.25 15.09 5.51
C GLU A 14 -9.61 13.68 6.00
N TYR A 15 -8.78 12.70 5.68
CA TYR A 15 -8.94 11.34 6.19
C TYR A 15 -8.93 11.30 7.72
N ARG A 16 -7.94 11.95 8.34
CA ARG A 16 -7.83 12.04 9.80
C ARG A 16 -9.07 12.68 10.43
N VAL A 17 -9.58 13.76 9.85
CA VAL A 17 -10.80 14.44 10.33
C VAL A 17 -12.02 13.51 10.21
N ALA A 18 -12.18 12.83 9.06
CA ALA A 18 -13.28 11.90 8.85
C ALA A 18 -13.22 10.69 9.80
N ALA A 19 -12.04 10.09 9.97
CA ALA A 19 -11.83 8.98 10.89
C ALA A 19 -12.12 9.38 12.35
N THR A 20 -11.67 10.57 12.76
CA THR A 20 -11.97 11.11 14.09
C THR A 20 -13.46 11.35 14.29
N ALA A 21 -14.14 11.91 13.28
CA ALA A 21 -15.59 12.12 13.31
C ALA A 21 -16.38 10.80 13.35
N ALA A 22 -15.84 9.73 12.77
CA ALA A 22 -16.41 8.38 12.82
C ALA A 22 -16.25 7.70 14.19
N GLY A 23 -15.43 8.24 15.10
CA GLY A 23 -15.23 7.71 16.45
C GLY A 23 -13.83 7.14 16.72
N LEU A 24 -12.95 7.12 15.71
CA LEU A 24 -11.57 6.70 15.91
C LEU A 24 -10.81 7.75 16.72
N ASP A 25 -10.23 7.34 17.84
CA ASP A 25 -9.31 8.21 18.56
C ASP A 25 -8.05 8.41 17.70
N TRP A 26 -7.86 9.60 17.13
CA TRP A 26 -6.64 9.98 16.42
C TRP A 26 -5.92 11.06 17.23
N PRO A 27 -4.70 10.79 17.75
CA PRO A 27 -4.08 11.67 18.71
C PRO A 27 -3.58 12.91 17.99
N ASP A 28 -3.69 14.06 18.65
CA ASP A 28 -3.15 15.30 18.12
C ASP A 28 -1.64 15.37 18.28
N GLN A 29 -0.95 14.71 17.36
CA GLN A 29 0.49 14.76 17.24
C GLN A 29 0.83 15.65 16.06
N GLY A 30 1.61 16.70 16.33
CA GLY A 30 2.15 17.56 15.29
C GLY A 30 3.07 16.79 14.33
N GLU A 31 3.19 17.29 13.11
CA GLU A 31 4.15 16.77 12.15
C GLU A 31 5.57 16.82 12.74
N SER A 32 6.37 15.78 12.49
CA SER A 32 7.82 15.91 12.67
C SER A 32 8.43 16.41 11.37
N PRO A 33 9.56 17.13 11.42
CA PRO A 33 10.31 17.44 10.20
C PRO A 33 10.56 16.17 9.40
N ALA A 34 10.31 16.22 8.10
CA ALA A 34 10.65 15.12 7.21
C ALA A 34 12.17 14.86 7.33
N GLY A 35 12.53 13.69 7.87
CA GLY A 35 13.93 13.26 7.95
C GLY A 35 14.46 12.93 6.57
N GLN A 36 15.73 12.52 6.46
CA GLN A 36 16.18 11.85 5.24
C GLN A 36 15.78 10.37 5.31
N PRO A 37 15.44 9.73 4.18
CA PRO A 37 15.31 8.28 4.15
C PRO A 37 16.63 7.64 4.61
N PRO A 38 16.59 6.57 5.43
CA PRO A 38 17.81 5.87 5.81
C PRO A 38 18.57 5.35 4.58
N ASP A 39 19.92 5.48 4.54
CA ASP A 39 20.75 5.00 3.41
C ASP A 39 20.52 3.52 3.06
N VAL A 40 20.10 2.72 4.06
CA VAL A 40 19.76 1.31 3.85
C VAL A 40 18.58 1.13 2.91
N VAL A 41 17.63 2.07 2.85
CA VAL A 41 16.46 2.05 1.96
C VAL A 41 16.89 2.08 0.50
N HIS A 42 17.79 3.00 0.15
CA HIS A 42 18.37 3.11 -1.19
C HIS A 42 19.04 1.81 -1.63
N ARG A 43 19.82 1.20 -0.72
CA ARG A 43 20.49 -0.08 -0.99
C ARG A 43 19.49 -1.23 -1.12
N ILE A 44 18.52 -1.36 -0.21
CA ILE A 44 17.53 -2.44 -0.23
C ILE A 44 16.74 -2.42 -1.54
N PHE A 45 16.24 -1.26 -1.97
CA PHE A 45 15.39 -1.18 -3.16
C PHE A 45 16.16 -0.89 -4.46
N GLY A 46 17.47 -0.64 -4.39
CA GLY A 46 18.31 -0.38 -5.56
C GLY A 46 17.89 0.88 -6.30
N VAL A 47 17.65 1.96 -5.55
CA VAL A 47 17.19 3.26 -6.08
C VAL A 47 18.10 4.39 -5.61
N ASP A 48 18.34 5.36 -6.49
CA ASP A 48 19.12 6.56 -6.17
C ASP A 48 18.27 7.65 -5.51
N HIS A 49 16.95 7.50 -5.55
CA HIS A 49 15.99 8.47 -5.06
C HIS A 49 14.85 7.80 -4.29
N VAL A 50 14.33 8.53 -3.30
CA VAL A 50 13.07 8.22 -2.61
C VAL A 50 12.24 9.50 -2.59
N ALA A 51 11.01 9.39 -3.08
CA ALA A 51 10.10 10.52 -3.19
C ALA A 51 9.88 11.27 -1.86
N GLU A 52 9.77 12.60 -1.94
CA GLU A 52 9.50 13.46 -0.78
C GLU A 52 8.22 13.05 -0.05
N GLN A 53 7.19 12.63 -0.79
CA GLN A 53 5.92 12.17 -0.23
C GLN A 53 6.08 11.00 0.73
N LEU A 54 6.91 10.03 0.37
CA LEU A 54 7.15 8.85 1.20
C LEU A 54 7.88 9.24 2.48
N THR A 55 8.87 10.13 2.33
CA THR A 55 9.65 10.67 3.44
C THR A 55 8.79 11.49 4.41
N TRP A 56 7.93 12.36 3.86
CA TRP A 56 6.95 13.11 4.64
C TRP A 56 5.95 12.18 5.34
N LEU A 57 5.41 11.16 4.65
CA LEU A 57 4.45 10.22 5.24
C LEU A 57 5.07 9.43 6.39
N GLN A 58 6.32 9.00 6.26
CA GLN A 58 7.09 8.31 7.29
C GLN A 58 7.43 9.22 8.49
N SER A 59 7.56 10.52 8.27
CA SER A 59 7.79 11.51 9.34
C SER A 59 6.55 11.88 10.14
N GLN A 60 5.36 11.52 9.64
CA GLN A 60 4.13 11.69 10.41
C GLN A 60 4.22 10.78 11.64
N ARG A 61 3.88 11.32 12.82
CA ARG A 61 3.87 10.52 14.05
C ARG A 61 2.60 9.68 14.12
N TRP A 62 2.56 8.63 13.29
CA TRP A 62 1.53 7.61 13.36
C TRP A 62 1.65 6.92 14.72
N PRO A 63 0.64 6.99 15.60
CA PRO A 63 0.64 6.21 16.82
C PRO A 63 0.68 4.71 16.49
N ASP A 64 1.23 3.93 17.43
CA ASP A 64 1.30 2.47 17.36
C ASP A 64 -0.08 1.83 17.62
N ARG A 65 -1.11 2.26 16.88
CA ARG A 65 -2.48 1.76 16.94
C ARG A 65 -3.08 1.66 15.53
N GLN A 66 -4.14 0.87 15.43
CA GLN A 66 -4.85 0.57 14.19
C GLN A 66 -5.66 1.78 13.75
N LEU A 67 -5.05 2.63 12.91
CA LEU A 67 -5.65 3.85 12.42
C LEU A 67 -6.26 3.72 11.04
N LEU A 68 -5.88 2.69 10.29
CA LEU A 68 -6.35 2.45 8.93
C LEU A 68 -7.54 1.48 8.92
N PRO A 69 -8.35 1.45 7.85
CA PRO A 69 -9.48 0.51 7.75
C PRO A 69 -9.01 -0.95 7.88
N ASN A 70 -9.86 -1.82 8.43
CA ASN A 70 -9.55 -3.24 8.65
C ASN A 70 -8.20 -3.44 9.35
N VAL A 71 -8.05 -2.80 10.52
CA VAL A 71 -6.89 -2.92 11.41
C VAL A 71 -5.52 -2.63 10.77
N GLY A 72 -5.50 -1.91 9.65
CA GLY A 72 -4.24 -1.63 8.97
C GLY A 72 -3.30 -0.75 9.77
N TRP A 73 -2.01 -0.98 9.56
CA TRP A 73 -0.96 -0.12 10.10
C TRP A 73 0.03 0.28 9.02
N ARG A 74 0.66 1.43 9.23
CA ARG A 74 1.77 1.90 8.41
C ARG A 74 3.03 1.14 8.77
N MET A 75 3.71 0.63 7.76
CA MET A 75 5.01 -0.01 7.94
C MET A 75 6.10 1.06 8.14
N PRO A 76 7.02 0.86 9.10
CA PRO A 76 8.16 1.75 9.30
C PRO A 76 9.13 1.67 8.12
N TRP A 77 10.16 2.51 8.12
CA TRP A 77 11.30 2.31 7.24
C TRP A 77 11.87 0.90 7.44
N PRO A 78 12.23 0.20 6.36
CA PRO A 78 12.85 -1.12 6.49
C PRO A 78 14.25 -0.99 7.09
N GLU A 79 14.50 -1.80 8.13
CA GLU A 79 15.78 -1.82 8.84
C GLU A 79 16.78 -2.82 8.23
N GLY A 80 16.29 -3.74 7.40
CA GLY A 80 17.09 -4.82 6.84
C GLY A 80 16.46 -5.48 5.63
N ARG A 81 17.19 -6.44 5.10
CA ARG A 81 16.87 -7.17 3.86
C ARG A 81 15.59 -8.01 3.92
N ASP A 82 15.07 -8.29 5.12
CA ASP A 82 13.82 -9.03 5.32
C ASP A 82 12.60 -8.25 4.81
N ALA A 83 12.75 -6.94 4.59
CA ALA A 83 11.75 -6.15 3.87
C ALA A 83 11.46 -6.67 2.45
N LEU A 84 12.39 -7.39 1.83
CA LEU A 84 12.20 -7.99 0.52
C LEU A 84 11.27 -9.21 0.55
N ASP A 85 11.04 -9.84 1.72
CA ASP A 85 10.13 -11.00 1.83
C ASP A 85 8.70 -10.63 1.46
N TYR A 86 8.29 -9.40 1.77
CA TYR A 86 6.99 -8.86 1.39
C TYR A 86 6.80 -8.71 -0.13
N LEU A 87 7.89 -8.76 -0.90
CA LEU A 87 7.87 -8.55 -2.35
C LEU A 87 7.72 -9.85 -3.14
N GLY A 88 7.68 -11.02 -2.48
CA GLY A 88 7.39 -12.31 -3.12
C GLY A 88 6.02 -12.38 -3.81
N LEU A 89 5.14 -11.41 -3.53
CA LEU A 89 3.81 -11.28 -4.13
C LEU A 89 3.81 -10.48 -5.46
N SER A 90 4.96 -9.98 -5.90
CA SER A 90 5.09 -8.99 -6.98
C SER A 90 5.05 -9.56 -8.41
N ILE A 91 4.42 -10.72 -8.58
CA ILE A 91 4.35 -11.43 -9.86
C ILE A 91 3.60 -10.59 -10.89
N GLY A 92 4.16 -10.54 -12.10
CA GLY A 92 3.59 -9.85 -13.26
C GLY A 92 3.53 -8.33 -13.15
N THR A 93 4.11 -7.71 -12.11
CA THR A 93 4.10 -6.25 -11.98
C THR A 93 4.85 -5.58 -13.15
N PRO A 94 4.37 -4.42 -13.66
CA PRO A 94 4.93 -3.74 -14.83
C PRO A 94 6.24 -2.98 -14.54
N PHE A 95 6.86 -3.21 -13.38
CA PHE A 95 8.06 -2.55 -12.91
C PHE A 95 8.95 -3.55 -12.16
N PRO A 96 10.24 -3.23 -11.94
CA PRO A 96 11.11 -4.13 -11.20
C PRO A 96 10.57 -4.43 -9.81
N TRP A 97 10.40 -5.71 -9.47
CA TRP A 97 9.83 -6.17 -8.20
C TRP A 97 10.51 -5.54 -6.98
N ARG A 98 11.82 -5.25 -7.07
CA ARG A 98 12.65 -4.67 -6.01
C ARG A 98 12.45 -3.15 -5.84
N GLN A 99 11.85 -2.45 -6.80
CA GLN A 99 11.69 -1.00 -6.79
C GLN A 99 10.30 -0.56 -6.31
N GLN A 100 9.89 -1.10 -5.17
CA GLN A 100 8.65 -0.76 -4.48
C GLN A 100 8.83 -1.02 -2.98
N MET A 101 8.26 -0.16 -2.15
CA MET A 101 8.41 -0.25 -0.70
C MET A 101 7.09 -0.67 -0.05
N PRO A 102 7.09 -1.73 0.78
CA PRO A 102 5.97 -2.02 1.67
C PRO A 102 5.55 -0.80 2.49
N LEU A 103 4.27 -0.43 2.45
CA LEU A 103 3.78 0.84 2.97
C LEU A 103 2.70 0.68 4.04
N PHE A 104 1.65 -0.08 3.73
CA PHE A 104 0.59 -0.39 4.68
C PHE A 104 0.37 -1.89 4.71
N HIS A 105 0.30 -2.47 5.90
CA HIS A 105 -0.01 -3.87 6.10
C HIS A 105 -1.39 -3.99 6.73
N PHE A 106 -2.20 -4.90 6.17
CA PHE A 106 -3.51 -5.30 6.66
C PHE A 106 -3.54 -6.82 6.77
N ASP A 107 -4.51 -7.38 7.48
CA ASP A 107 -4.59 -8.84 7.71
C ASP A 107 -4.61 -9.66 6.41
N ALA A 108 -5.25 -9.14 5.36
CA ALA A 108 -5.42 -9.86 4.10
C ALA A 108 -4.66 -9.26 2.91
N VAL A 109 -4.11 -8.04 3.05
CA VAL A 109 -3.54 -7.29 1.92
C VAL A 109 -2.34 -6.47 2.35
N LEU A 110 -1.29 -6.46 1.53
CA LEU A 110 -0.17 -5.53 1.61
C LEU A 110 -0.34 -4.44 0.57
N TYR A 111 -0.06 -3.19 0.94
CA TYR A 111 0.01 -2.06 0.03
C TYR A 111 1.47 -1.60 -0.09
N THR A 112 1.96 -1.39 -1.31
CA THR A 112 3.31 -0.88 -1.58
C THR A 112 3.26 0.51 -2.24
N PHE A 113 4.32 1.28 -2.04
CA PHE A 113 4.59 2.52 -2.76
C PHE A 113 5.63 2.22 -3.85
N VAL A 114 5.28 2.44 -5.12
CA VAL A 114 6.21 2.18 -6.22
C VAL A 114 7.29 3.27 -6.29
N LEU A 115 8.55 2.85 -6.46
CA LEU A 115 9.73 3.72 -6.57
C LEU A 115 10.27 3.78 -8.01
N ALA A 116 9.65 3.05 -8.94
CA ALA A 116 10.16 2.82 -10.27
C ALA A 116 9.57 3.77 -11.33
N GLY A 117 10.44 4.55 -11.97
CA GLY A 117 10.18 5.21 -13.25
C GLY A 117 8.83 5.95 -13.34
N GLU A 118 8.07 5.70 -14.40
CA GLU A 118 6.78 6.34 -14.64
C GLU A 118 5.67 5.91 -13.66
N HIS A 119 5.89 4.80 -12.94
CA HIS A 119 4.98 4.31 -11.91
C HIS A 119 5.25 4.92 -10.52
N GLU A 120 6.30 5.73 -10.35
CA GLU A 120 6.69 6.27 -9.05
C GLU A 120 5.50 6.96 -8.35
N GLY A 121 5.23 6.54 -7.11
CA GLY A 121 4.12 7.00 -6.28
C GLY A 121 2.77 6.32 -6.49
N GLU A 122 2.65 5.38 -7.44
CA GLU A 122 1.48 4.52 -7.49
C GLU A 122 1.39 3.64 -6.24
N ILE A 123 0.17 3.35 -5.81
CA ILE A 123 -0.09 2.42 -4.71
C ILE A 123 -0.61 1.12 -5.26
N TRP A 124 0.14 0.05 -5.01
CA TRP A 124 -0.18 -1.29 -5.45
C TRP A 124 -0.61 -2.15 -4.27
N ARG A 125 -1.53 -3.08 -4.51
CA ARG A 125 -2.04 -4.01 -3.52
C ARG A 125 -1.72 -5.45 -3.89
N TYR A 126 -1.45 -6.24 -2.86
CA TYR A 126 -1.05 -7.64 -2.94
C TYR A 126 -1.81 -8.41 -1.87
N PRO A 127 -2.70 -9.34 -2.21
CA PRO A 127 -3.28 -10.20 -1.19
C PRO A 127 -2.19 -11.12 -0.60
N VAL A 128 -2.28 -11.38 0.70
CA VAL A 128 -1.24 -12.08 1.49
C VAL A 128 -1.50 -13.59 1.59
N SER A 129 -2.43 -14.14 0.81
CA SER A 129 -2.70 -15.59 0.80
C SER A 129 -1.69 -16.37 -0.05
N GLU A 130 -1.38 -17.60 0.38
CA GLU A 130 -0.34 -18.47 -0.21
C GLU A 130 -0.51 -18.75 -1.71
N ASP A 131 -1.74 -18.62 -2.24
CA ASP A 131 -2.09 -18.92 -3.64
C ASP A 131 -2.60 -17.69 -4.42
N SER A 132 -2.38 -16.46 -3.95
CA SER A 132 -2.93 -15.27 -4.60
C SER A 132 -1.89 -14.44 -5.36
N TRP A 133 -1.88 -14.59 -6.69
CA TRP A 133 -1.08 -13.78 -7.62
C TRP A 133 -1.91 -12.62 -8.20
N GLU A 134 -2.57 -11.89 -7.32
CA GLU A 134 -3.56 -10.87 -7.67
C GLU A 134 -3.01 -9.45 -7.48
N SER A 135 -1.74 -9.25 -7.86
CA SER A 135 -1.09 -7.95 -7.81
C SER A 135 -1.85 -6.96 -8.71
N VAL A 136 -2.19 -5.79 -8.16
CA VAL A 136 -2.96 -4.78 -8.91
C VAL A 136 -2.80 -3.39 -8.32
N ARG A 137 -2.90 -2.35 -9.15
CA ARG A 137 -2.91 -0.96 -8.69
C ARG A 137 -4.18 -0.65 -7.88
N ALA A 138 -4.00 -0.33 -6.60
CA ALA A 138 -5.06 0.10 -5.69
C ALA A 138 -5.45 1.57 -5.91
N ALA A 139 -4.45 2.43 -6.11
CA ALA A 139 -4.65 3.84 -6.38
C ALA A 139 -3.50 4.41 -7.21
N THR A 140 -3.79 5.46 -7.99
CA THR A 140 -2.79 6.15 -8.81
C THR A 140 -1.79 6.97 -8.00
N SER A 141 -2.16 7.33 -6.77
CA SER A 141 -1.34 8.11 -5.84
C SER A 141 -1.79 7.93 -4.39
N LEU A 142 -0.97 8.38 -3.43
CA LEU A 142 -1.31 8.38 -2.00
C LEU A 142 -2.54 9.24 -1.70
N ALA A 143 -2.62 10.44 -2.27
CA ALA A 143 -3.77 11.32 -2.03
C ALA A 143 -5.06 10.68 -2.54
N THR A 144 -5.00 10.01 -3.70
CA THR A 144 -6.14 9.27 -4.25
C THR A 144 -6.59 8.15 -3.30
N LEU A 145 -5.65 7.41 -2.72
CA LEU A 145 -5.96 6.34 -1.77
C LEU A 145 -6.65 6.88 -0.51
N PHE A 146 -6.07 7.90 0.13
CA PHE A 146 -6.68 8.54 1.31
C PHE A 146 -8.04 9.17 0.98
N GLY A 147 -8.20 9.71 -0.23
CA GLY A 147 -9.48 10.21 -0.73
C GLY A 147 -10.54 9.11 -0.82
N GLN A 148 -10.20 7.91 -1.30
CA GLN A 148 -11.12 6.76 -1.33
C GLN A 148 -11.54 6.36 0.08
N TRP A 149 -10.60 6.23 1.03
CA TRP A 149 -10.92 5.88 2.41
C TRP A 149 -11.80 6.94 3.10
N THR A 150 -11.50 8.23 2.88
CA THR A 150 -12.29 9.36 3.39
C THR A 150 -13.73 9.31 2.87
N ARG A 151 -13.90 9.10 1.56
CA ARG A 151 -15.22 8.94 0.95
C ARG A 151 -15.92 7.68 1.45
N GLY A 152 -15.19 6.59 1.67
CA GLY A 152 -15.73 5.37 2.28
C GLY A 152 -16.35 5.60 3.65
N ILE A 153 -15.72 6.44 4.47
CA ILE A 153 -16.29 6.86 5.77
C ILE A 153 -17.56 7.69 5.55
N ALA A 154 -17.52 8.67 4.65
CA ALA A 154 -18.66 9.55 4.38
C ALA A 154 -19.89 8.79 3.82
N GLU A 155 -19.66 7.76 3.00
CA GLU A 155 -20.70 6.89 2.44
C GLU A 155 -21.15 5.79 3.42
N GLY A 156 -20.55 5.71 4.63
CA GLY A 156 -20.91 4.73 5.65
C GLY A 156 -20.51 3.29 5.34
N VAL A 157 -19.60 3.09 4.37
CA VAL A 157 -19.02 1.76 4.08
C VAL A 157 -17.70 1.53 4.80
N VAL A 158 -17.11 2.57 5.39
CA VAL A 158 -16.07 2.43 6.40
C VAL A 158 -16.63 2.94 7.71
N VAL A 159 -16.84 2.04 8.67
CA VAL A 159 -17.52 2.32 9.94
C VAL A 159 -16.62 2.03 11.10
N TYR A 160 -16.71 2.84 12.15
CA TYR A 160 -16.05 2.51 13.40
C TYR A 160 -16.84 1.45 14.15
N ASP A 161 -16.20 0.34 14.47
CA ASP A 161 -16.78 -0.71 15.29
C ASP A 161 -16.53 -0.44 16.77
N GLU A 162 -17.61 -0.18 17.52
CA GLU A 162 -17.53 0.11 18.95
C GLU A 162 -17.05 -1.08 19.78
N GLN A 163 -17.17 -2.31 19.29
CA GLN A 163 -16.70 -3.50 20.02
C GLN A 163 -15.19 -3.65 19.90
N SER A 164 -14.68 -3.59 18.67
CA SER A 164 -13.27 -3.83 18.38
C SER A 164 -12.40 -2.57 18.45
N LYS A 165 -13.03 -1.38 18.47
CA LYS A 165 -12.37 -0.07 18.57
C LYS A 165 -11.46 0.27 17.37
N TRP A 166 -11.89 -0.12 16.17
CA TRP A 166 -11.20 0.19 14.92
C TRP A 166 -12.19 0.44 13.77
N LEU A 167 -11.67 0.95 12.65
CA LEU A 167 -12.46 1.10 11.41
C LEU A 167 -12.58 -0.24 10.69
N LEU A 168 -13.79 -0.61 10.28
CA LEU A 168 -14.10 -1.76 9.45
C LEU A 168 -14.62 -1.30 8.10
N VAL A 169 -14.17 -1.97 7.03
CA VAL A 169 -14.78 -1.86 5.71
C VAL A 169 -15.95 -2.83 5.65
N ASP A 170 -17.14 -2.29 5.50
CA ASP A 170 -18.41 -3.00 5.31
C ASP A 170 -18.72 -3.16 3.80
N ASP A 171 -19.95 -3.53 3.45
CA ASP A 171 -20.35 -3.80 2.06
C ASP A 171 -20.17 -2.58 1.14
N LEU A 172 -19.08 -2.61 0.36
CA LEU A 172 -18.71 -1.62 -0.66
C LEU A 172 -19.72 -1.53 -1.80
N ALA A 173 -20.55 -2.56 -2.04
CA ALA A 173 -21.56 -2.53 -3.09
C ALA A 173 -22.63 -1.46 -2.85
N ARG A 174 -22.79 -1.00 -1.60
CA ARG A 174 -23.68 0.11 -1.24
C ARG A 174 -23.19 1.48 -1.70
N ALA A 175 -21.92 1.61 -2.08
CA ALA A 175 -21.29 2.85 -2.51
C ALA A 175 -20.59 2.69 -3.88
N PRO A 176 -21.35 2.55 -4.98
CA PRO A 176 -20.81 2.23 -6.32
C PRO A 176 -19.89 3.31 -6.92
N GLY A 177 -19.83 4.50 -6.30
CA GLY A 177 -18.91 5.58 -6.70
C GLY A 177 -17.49 5.47 -6.10
N LEU A 178 -17.23 4.45 -5.29
CA LEU A 178 -15.91 4.13 -4.73
C LEU A 178 -15.20 3.08 -5.59
N ASP A 179 -13.88 3.09 -5.57
CA ASP A 179 -13.07 2.03 -6.19
C ASP A 179 -12.85 0.90 -5.17
N PRO A 180 -13.45 -0.31 -5.35
CA PRO A 180 -13.27 -1.40 -4.40
C PRO A 180 -11.81 -1.86 -4.25
N LEU A 181 -10.96 -1.64 -5.26
CA LEU A 181 -9.55 -2.02 -5.21
C LEU A 181 -8.72 -1.11 -4.31
N ALA A 182 -9.23 0.07 -3.93
CA ALA A 182 -8.56 0.97 -3.00
C ALA A 182 -8.74 0.57 -1.52
N PHE A 183 -9.59 -0.42 -1.23
CA PHE A 183 -9.88 -0.85 0.13
C PHE A 183 -9.15 -2.15 0.48
N PRO A 184 -8.74 -2.32 1.75
CA PRO A 184 -8.03 -3.52 2.22
C PRO A 184 -8.99 -4.69 2.45
N VAL A 185 -9.68 -5.10 1.39
CA VAL A 185 -10.62 -6.23 1.39
C VAL A 185 -10.13 -7.32 0.44
N SER A 186 -10.34 -8.57 0.84
CA SER A 186 -10.10 -9.77 0.05
C SER A 186 -11.17 -10.82 0.40
N PRO A 187 -11.74 -11.56 -0.56
CA PRO A 187 -11.50 -11.46 -2.00
C PRO A 187 -12.15 -10.21 -2.63
N VAL A 188 -11.71 -9.86 -3.84
CA VAL A 188 -12.39 -8.86 -4.69
C VAL A 188 -13.00 -9.53 -5.91
N GLN A 189 -13.94 -8.85 -6.58
CA GLN A 189 -14.58 -9.39 -7.78
C GLN A 189 -13.54 -9.64 -8.88
N GLU A 190 -13.45 -10.88 -9.33
CA GLU A 190 -12.44 -11.32 -10.31
C GLU A 190 -12.49 -10.50 -11.61
N THR A 191 -13.68 -10.22 -12.15
CA THR A 191 -13.82 -9.42 -13.37
C THR A 191 -13.22 -8.02 -13.22
N LEU A 192 -13.44 -7.36 -12.09
CA LEU A 192 -12.88 -6.05 -11.78
C LEU A 192 -11.36 -6.12 -11.66
N LEU A 193 -10.87 -7.10 -10.93
CA LEU A 193 -9.44 -7.35 -10.72
C LEU A 193 -8.72 -7.59 -12.05
N ARG A 194 -9.21 -8.52 -12.88
CA ARG A 194 -8.61 -8.83 -14.20
C ARG A 194 -8.71 -7.66 -15.17
N ALA A 195 -9.76 -6.83 -15.08
CA ALA A 195 -9.85 -5.61 -15.87
C ALA A 195 -8.75 -4.61 -15.46
N ARG A 196 -8.57 -4.36 -14.17
CA ARG A 196 -7.55 -3.43 -13.67
C ARG A 196 -6.13 -3.95 -13.90
N GLN A 197 -5.87 -5.25 -13.78
CA GLN A 197 -4.56 -5.83 -14.09
C GLN A 197 -4.16 -5.56 -15.56
N ARG A 198 -5.07 -5.79 -16.51
CA ARG A 198 -4.84 -5.47 -17.93
C ARG A 198 -4.65 -3.98 -18.17
N GLU A 199 -5.48 -3.14 -17.53
CA GLU A 199 -5.36 -1.68 -17.60
C GLU A 199 -3.97 -1.20 -17.13
N CYS A 200 -3.43 -1.83 -16.09
CA CYS A 200 -2.16 -1.44 -15.48
C CYS A 200 -0.95 -2.13 -16.11
N GLY A 201 -1.13 -2.94 -17.15
CA GLY A 201 -0.02 -3.62 -17.83
C GLY A 201 0.57 -4.79 -17.04
N VAL A 202 -0.18 -5.40 -16.12
CA VAL A 202 0.25 -6.63 -15.44
C VAL A 202 0.43 -7.74 -16.47
N ASP A 203 1.54 -8.48 -16.38
CA ASP A 203 1.76 -9.66 -17.18
C ASP A 203 0.80 -10.77 -16.74
N MET A 204 -0.29 -10.90 -17.50
CA MET A 204 -1.34 -11.88 -17.22
C MET A 204 -0.88 -13.31 -17.44
N ALA A 205 0.10 -13.55 -18.33
CA ALA A 205 0.64 -14.89 -18.52
C ALA A 205 1.43 -15.30 -17.27
N ALA A 206 2.23 -14.39 -16.72
CA ALA A 206 2.96 -14.64 -15.49
C ALA A 206 2.03 -14.89 -14.28
N VAL A 207 0.87 -14.24 -14.24
CA VAL A 207 -0.16 -14.47 -13.21
C VAL A 207 -0.86 -15.83 -13.40
N GLU A 208 -1.08 -16.27 -14.63
CA GLU A 208 -1.68 -17.57 -14.95
C GLU A 208 -0.70 -18.73 -14.64
N ASP A 209 0.59 -18.55 -14.93
CA ASP A 209 1.68 -19.49 -14.66
C ASP A 209 2.32 -19.29 -13.26
N GLY A 210 1.57 -18.69 -12.33
CA GLY A 210 2.09 -18.04 -11.12
C GLY A 210 3.02 -18.87 -10.22
N PHE A 211 2.94 -20.20 -10.24
CA PHE A 211 3.86 -21.05 -9.46
C PHE A 211 5.32 -20.93 -9.93
N GLU A 212 5.58 -21.05 -11.24
CA GLU A 212 6.95 -21.00 -11.79
C GLU A 212 7.57 -19.63 -11.56
N HIS A 213 6.82 -18.57 -11.83
CA HIS A 213 7.28 -17.20 -11.58
C HIS A 213 7.43 -16.87 -10.09
N SER A 214 6.66 -17.51 -9.21
CA SER A 214 6.84 -17.37 -7.77
C SER A 214 8.16 -17.98 -7.31
N GLU A 215 8.54 -19.14 -7.84
CA GLU A 215 9.84 -19.77 -7.54
C GLU A 215 10.99 -18.90 -8.06
N GLU A 216 10.92 -18.43 -9.31
CA GLU A 216 11.94 -17.54 -9.89
C GLU A 216 12.10 -16.24 -9.09
N LEU A 217 10.98 -15.65 -8.66
CA LEU A 217 10.99 -14.43 -7.85
C LEU A 217 11.59 -14.68 -6.46
N SER A 218 11.28 -15.83 -5.84
CA SER A 218 11.84 -16.22 -4.55
C SER A 218 13.37 -16.37 -4.63
N ASP A 219 13.88 -17.06 -5.65
CA ASP A 219 15.32 -17.19 -5.91
C ASP A 219 15.98 -15.82 -6.13
N ALA A 220 15.32 -14.92 -6.87
CA ALA A 220 15.82 -13.56 -7.09
C ALA A 220 15.86 -12.73 -5.79
N ILE A 221 14.89 -12.90 -4.90
CA ILE A 221 14.85 -12.27 -3.58
C ILE A 221 16.00 -12.78 -2.71
N ASP A 222 16.22 -14.10 -2.67
CA ASP A 222 17.32 -14.70 -1.90
C ASP A 222 18.70 -14.24 -2.41
N ALA A 223 18.88 -14.17 -3.72
CA ALA A 223 20.10 -13.62 -4.33
C ALA A 223 20.31 -12.14 -3.95
N ALA A 224 19.24 -11.32 -4.00
CA ALA A 224 19.31 -9.92 -3.59
C ALA A 224 19.65 -9.78 -2.10
N LYS A 225 19.02 -10.56 -1.23
CA LYS A 225 19.30 -10.62 0.21
C LYS A 225 20.76 -10.98 0.50
N ALA A 226 21.31 -11.95 -0.22
CA ALA A 226 22.72 -12.34 -0.10
C ALA A 226 23.65 -11.18 -0.50
N SER A 227 23.34 -10.46 -1.59
CA SER A 227 24.14 -9.33 -2.06
C SER A 227 24.15 -8.13 -1.09
N LEU A 228 23.11 -7.97 -0.27
CA LEU A 228 23.01 -6.92 0.75
C LEU A 228 23.75 -7.25 2.04
N GLY A 229 24.07 -8.53 2.27
CA GLY A 229 24.80 -9.00 3.45
C GLY A 229 26.32 -9.13 3.25
N ALA A 230 26.81 -8.97 2.03
CA ALA A 230 28.22 -8.95 1.66
C ALA A 230 28.78 -7.52 1.69
#